data_AF-A0A1M5AT78-F1
#
_entry.id   AF-A0A1M5AT78-F1
#
_cell.length_a   1.000
_cell.length_b   1.000
_cell.length_c   1.000
_cell.angle_alpha   90.00
_cell.angle_beta   90.00
_cell.angle_gamma   90.00
#
_symmetry.space_group_name_H-M   'P 1'
#
loop_
_entity.id
_entity.type
_entity.pdbx_description
1 polymer ?
#
loop_
_entity_poly.entity_id
_entity_poly.type
_entity_poly.pdbx_seq_one_letter_code
_entity_poly.pdbx_strand_id
1 'polypeptide(L)'
;MIRVNRNHLYLKTLPVSSILCPLCGASGKMEMAFYQVQIETDNIHNTRKITASVSCSNCNKDIPNIRWNNGLDEFYRTEKKQIKVITSFKIGTKGKVLLWIAGIFFGAIFILLAVLYIYGHMKSK
;
A
#
# COMPACT_ATOMS: atom_id res chain seq x y z
N MET A 1 20.23 17.61 8.27
CA MET A 1 20.30 16.86 7.00
C MET A 1 19.49 15.58 7.19
N ILE A 2 18.27 15.52 6.65
CA ILE A 2 17.34 14.38 6.91
C ILE A 2 17.73 13.23 5.96
N ARG A 3 18.11 12.06 6.50
CA ARG A 3 18.30 10.84 5.70
C ARG A 3 16.94 10.37 5.23
N VAL A 4 16.71 10.39 3.91
CA VAL A 4 15.51 9.82 3.29
C VAL A 4 15.81 8.37 2.96
N ASN A 5 15.25 7.43 3.71
CA ASN A 5 15.37 6.01 3.39
C ASN A 5 14.28 5.64 2.36
N ARG A 6 14.66 4.99 1.26
CA ARG A 6 13.75 4.56 0.20
C ARG A 6 13.68 3.04 0.20
N ASN A 7 12.59 2.51 0.74
CA ASN A 7 12.31 1.08 0.72
C ASN A 7 11.39 0.75 -0.47
N HIS A 8 11.52 -0.45 -1.02
CA HIS A 8 10.66 -0.95 -2.09
C HIS A 8 9.75 -2.03 -1.52
N LEU A 9 8.46 -1.74 -1.42
CA LEU A 9 7.46 -2.70 -0.94
C LEU A 9 7.03 -3.59 -2.11
N TYR A 10 7.23 -4.90 -2.00
CA TYR A 10 6.74 -5.86 -2.97
C TYR A 10 5.21 -5.85 -3.01
N LEU A 11 4.63 -5.74 -4.21
CA LEU A 11 3.18 -5.77 -4.40
C LEU A 11 2.73 -7.13 -4.96
N LYS A 12 3.20 -7.46 -6.16
CA LYS A 12 2.77 -8.64 -6.91
C LYS A 12 3.74 -8.94 -8.04
N THR A 13 3.81 -10.21 -8.44
CA THR A 13 4.49 -10.65 -9.66
C THR A 13 3.46 -11.21 -10.63
N LEU A 14 3.60 -10.88 -11.91
CA LEU A 14 2.74 -11.35 -12.99
C LEU A 14 3.55 -12.00 -14.10
N PRO A 15 3.13 -13.18 -14.61
CA PRO A 15 3.79 -13.80 -15.75
C PRO A 15 3.51 -13.00 -17.03
N VAL A 16 4.56 -12.76 -17.81
CA VAL A 16 4.52 -12.11 -19.12
C VAL A 16 4.83 -13.16 -20.17
N SER A 17 3.80 -13.95 -20.53
CA SER A 17 3.96 -15.10 -21.43
C SER A 17 3.89 -14.73 -22.92
N SER A 18 3.25 -13.63 -23.26
CA SER A 18 2.98 -13.20 -24.64
C SER A 18 4.14 -12.48 -25.33
N ILE A 19 5.25 -12.25 -24.63
CA ILE A 19 6.35 -11.41 -25.11
C ILE A 19 7.64 -12.22 -25.16
N LEU A 20 8.49 -11.95 -26.16
CA LEU A 20 9.82 -12.53 -26.30
C LEU A 20 10.85 -11.77 -25.44
N CYS A 21 11.74 -12.50 -24.79
CA CYS A 21 12.79 -11.90 -23.98
C CYS A 21 13.79 -11.12 -24.87
N PRO A 22 14.03 -9.82 -24.63
CA PRO A 22 14.95 -9.02 -25.43
C PRO A 22 16.43 -9.42 -25.24
N LEU A 23 16.75 -10.24 -24.23
CA LEU A 23 18.11 -10.71 -23.97
C LEU A 23 18.42 -12.06 -24.61
N CYS A 24 17.46 -12.99 -24.66
CA CYS A 24 17.70 -14.36 -25.07
C CYS A 24 16.69 -14.90 -26.11
N GLY A 25 15.69 -14.12 -26.50
CA GLY A 25 14.69 -14.50 -27.49
C GLY A 25 13.69 -15.56 -27.04
N ALA A 26 13.75 -16.02 -25.79
CA ALA A 26 12.79 -17.01 -25.28
C ALA A 26 11.42 -16.38 -24.97
N SER A 27 10.34 -17.06 -25.33
CA SER A 27 8.97 -16.70 -24.96
C SER A 27 8.51 -17.46 -23.71
N GLY A 28 7.48 -16.96 -23.02
CA GLY A 28 6.76 -17.71 -21.99
C GLY A 28 7.42 -17.82 -20.61
N LYS A 29 8.66 -17.36 -20.42
CA LYS A 29 9.43 -17.48 -19.16
C LYS A 29 9.86 -16.13 -18.59
N MET A 30 9.05 -15.10 -18.76
CA MET A 30 9.28 -13.79 -18.17
C MET A 30 8.25 -13.50 -17.09
N GLU A 31 8.71 -12.83 -16.04
CA GLU A 31 7.90 -12.41 -14.91
C GLU A 31 8.17 -10.93 -14.65
N MET A 32 7.10 -10.17 -14.42
CA MET A 32 7.19 -8.76 -14.04
C MET A 32 6.77 -8.61 -12.59
N ALA A 33 7.71 -8.21 -11.73
CA ALA A 33 7.47 -7.91 -10.34
C ALA A 33 7.25 -6.41 -10.16
N PHE A 34 6.19 -6.04 -9.45
CA PHE A 34 5.81 -4.67 -9.16
C PHE A 34 6.14 -4.32 -7.70
N TYR A 35 6.69 -3.13 -7.52
CA TYR A 35 7.11 -2.59 -6.23
C TYR A 35 6.56 -1.19 -6.03
N GLN A 36 6.12 -0.88 -4.82
CA GLN A 36 5.76 0.47 -4.42
C GLN A 36 6.92 1.14 -3.69
N VAL A 37 7.27 2.37 -4.05
CA VAL A 37 8.30 3.12 -3.33
C VAL A 37 7.71 3.65 -2.02
N GLN A 38 8.35 3.31 -0.91
CA GLN A 38 8.05 3.78 0.42
C GLN A 38 9.14 4.73 0.87
N ILE A 39 8.74 5.91 1.33
CA ILE A 39 9.64 6.94 1.83
C ILE A 39 9.50 6.99 3.34
N GLU A 40 10.59 6.70 4.04
CA GLU A 40 10.75 6.90 5.46
C GLU A 40 11.54 8.19 5.70
N THR A 41 10.84 9.18 6.26
CA THR A 41 11.43 10.38 6.86
C THR A 41 11.13 10.34 8.36
N ASP A 42 10.04 10.94 8.83
CA ASP A 42 9.62 10.89 10.25
C ASP A 42 8.38 10.00 10.48
N ASN A 43 7.65 9.69 9.39
CA ASN A 43 6.55 8.74 9.36
C ASN A 43 6.67 7.93 8.06
N ILE A 44 6.22 6.67 8.10
CA ILE A 44 6.22 5.80 6.93
C ILE A 44 5.19 6.32 5.91
N HIS A 45 5.69 6.87 4.80
CA HIS A 45 4.86 7.39 3.71
C HIS A 45 4.96 6.52 2.48
N ASN A 46 3.89 5.79 2.19
CA ASN A 46 3.78 5.05 0.94
C ASN A 46 3.52 6.03 -0.20
N THR A 47 4.42 6.08 -1.18
CA THR A 47 4.23 6.95 -2.34
C THR A 47 3.32 6.29 -3.37
N ARG A 48 2.76 7.09 -4.28
CA ARG A 48 2.05 6.57 -5.45
C ARG A 48 2.99 6.08 -6.56
N LYS A 49 4.32 6.11 -6.35
CA LYS A 49 5.29 5.66 -7.34
C LYS A 49 5.36 4.13 -7.30
N ILE A 50 4.89 3.52 -8.39
CA ILE A 50 5.07 2.10 -8.67
C ILE A 50 6.26 1.98 -9.62
N THR A 51 7.17 1.08 -9.26
CA THR A 51 8.30 0.59 -10.05
C THR A 51 8.05 -0.86 -10.41
N ALA A 52 8.61 -1.33 -11.53
CA ALA A 52 8.57 -2.73 -11.89
C ALA A 52 9.95 -3.20 -12.33
N SER A 53 10.26 -4.46 -12.04
CA SER A 53 11.40 -5.20 -12.57
C SER A 53 10.88 -6.37 -13.38
N VAL A 54 11.61 -6.75 -14.44
CA VAL A 54 11.24 -7.89 -15.28
C VAL A 54 12.40 -8.86 -15.22
N SER A 55 12.13 -10.09 -14.81
CA SER A 55 13.09 -11.18 -14.76
C SER A 55 12.75 -12.23 -15.80
N CYS A 56 13.77 -12.77 -16.47
CA CYS A 56 13.60 -13.90 -17.38
C CYS A 56 14.22 -15.15 -16.77
N SER A 57 13.39 -16.15 -16.45
CA SER A 57 13.82 -17.42 -15.86
C SER A 57 14.59 -18.32 -16.85
N ASN A 58 14.60 -17.97 -18.14
CA ASN A 58 15.37 -18.70 -19.14
C ASN A 58 16.85 -18.31 -19.15
N CYS A 59 17.14 -17.01 -19.04
CA CYS A 59 18.52 -16.51 -18.98
C CYS A 59 18.95 -16.10 -17.57
N ASN A 60 18.07 -16.26 -16.57
CA ASN A 60 18.27 -15.85 -15.17
C ASN A 60 18.86 -14.44 -15.05
N LYS A 61 18.32 -13.52 -15.84
CA LYS A 61 18.73 -12.12 -15.86
C LYS A 61 17.54 -11.20 -15.71
N ASP A 62 17.76 -10.12 -14.99
CA ASP A 62 16.84 -8.98 -14.96
C ASP A 62 17.00 -8.17 -16.25
N ILE A 63 15.86 -7.83 -16.83
CA ILE A 63 15.76 -7.02 -18.03
C ILE A 63 15.62 -5.56 -17.59
N PRO A 64 16.65 -4.72 -17.79
CA PRO A 64 16.58 -3.32 -17.42
C PRO A 64 15.50 -2.61 -18.26
N ASN A 65 14.84 -1.60 -17.68
CA ASN A 65 13.75 -0.86 -18.32
C ASN A 65 14.13 -0.26 -19.68
N ILE A 66 15.41 0.04 -19.90
CA ILE A 66 15.91 0.57 -21.18
C ILE A 66 15.85 -0.45 -22.33
N ARG A 67 15.75 -1.75 -22.02
CA ARG A 67 15.63 -2.84 -22.99
C ARG A 67 14.21 -3.37 -23.10
N TRP A 68 13.24 -2.71 -22.49
CA TRP A 68 11.85 -3.10 -22.63
C TRP A 68 11.39 -2.83 -24.07
N ASN A 69 10.62 -3.77 -24.60
CA ASN A 69 9.96 -3.57 -25.88
C ASN A 69 8.59 -2.91 -25.64
N ASN A 70 7.96 -2.45 -26.73
CA ASN A 70 6.65 -1.78 -26.65
C ASN A 70 5.59 -2.63 -25.94
N GLY A 71 5.62 -3.95 -26.10
CA GLY A 71 4.68 -4.85 -25.42
C GLY A 71 4.87 -4.86 -23.90
N LEU A 72 6.12 -4.87 -23.42
CA LEU A 72 6.46 -4.81 -22.00
C LEU A 72 6.04 -3.48 -21.38
N ASP A 73 6.27 -2.37 -22.10
CA ASP A 73 5.83 -1.05 -21.69
C ASP A 73 4.31 -0.94 -21.60
N GLU A 74 3.58 -1.51 -22.57
CA GLU A 74 2.12 -1.52 -22.59
C GLU A 74 1.53 -2.40 -21.50
N PHE A 75 2.11 -3.59 -21.27
CA PHE A 75 1.76 -4.47 -20.16
C PHE A 75 1.95 -3.76 -18.82
N TYR A 76 3.13 -3.15 -18.63
CA TYR A 76 3.43 -2.36 -17.43
C TYR A 76 2.42 -1.22 -17.23
N ARG A 77 2.11 -0.44 -18.27
CA ARG A 77 1.15 0.68 -18.18
C ARG A 77 -0.26 0.22 -17.82
N THR A 78 -0.70 -0.91 -18.36
CA THR A 78 -2.03 -1.47 -18.12
C THR A 78 -2.15 -1.98 -16.69
N GLU A 79 -1.20 -2.81 -16.25
CA GLU A 79 -1.19 -3.37 -14.90
C GLU A 79 -0.97 -2.30 -13.83
N LYS A 80 -0.10 -1.32 -14.08
CA LYS A 80 0.12 -0.20 -13.17
C LYS A 80 -1.15 0.56 -12.83
N LYS A 81 -2.11 0.67 -13.77
CA LYS A 81 -3.41 1.31 -13.51
C LYS A 81 -4.33 0.45 -12.65
N GLN A 82 -4.20 -0.87 -12.73
CA GLN A 82 -5.01 -1.82 -11.96
C GLN A 82 -4.48 -2.05 -10.54
N ILE A 83 -3.17 -1.89 -10.34
CA ILE A 83 -2.53 -2.04 -9.04
C ILE A 83 -2.99 -0.93 -8.09
N LYS A 84 -3.77 -1.31 -7.09
CA LYS A 84 -4.14 -0.43 -5.98
C LYS A 84 -2.91 -0.13 -5.14
N VAL A 85 -2.43 1.11 -5.23
CA VAL A 85 -1.38 1.62 -4.33
C VAL A 85 -1.86 1.55 -2.89
N ILE A 86 -1.04 0.98 -2.01
CA ILE A 86 -1.32 0.98 -0.58
C ILE A 86 -1.03 2.38 -0.09
N THR A 87 -2.03 3.25 -0.07
CA THR A 87 -1.89 4.57 0.57
C THR A 87 -2.10 4.37 2.06
N SER A 88 -1.09 4.67 2.87
CA SER A 88 -1.26 4.79 4.32
C SER A 88 -2.42 5.75 4.57
N PHE A 89 -3.50 5.24 5.15
CA PHE A 89 -4.74 5.98 5.35
C PHE A 89 -4.47 7.08 6.36
N LYS A 90 -4.07 8.25 5.87
CA LYS A 90 -3.91 9.43 6.71
C LYS A 90 -5.32 9.76 7.17
N ILE A 91 -5.64 9.45 8.42
CA ILE A 91 -6.89 9.84 9.07
C ILE A 91 -7.02 11.34 8.85
N GLY A 92 -7.87 11.69 7.88
CA GLY A 92 -8.07 13.07 7.49
C GLY A 92 -8.65 13.85 8.65
N THR A 93 -8.68 15.17 8.54
CA THR A 93 -9.28 16.07 9.53
C THR A 93 -10.70 15.62 9.92
N LYS A 94 -11.47 15.07 8.98
CA LYS A 94 -12.80 14.50 9.24
C LYS A 94 -12.79 13.25 10.15
N GLY A 95 -11.77 12.40 10.05
CA GLY A 95 -11.66 11.22 10.92
C GLY A 95 -11.27 11.59 12.36
N LYS A 96 -10.51 12.67 12.56
CA LYS A 96 -10.24 13.22 13.90
C LYS A 96 -11.51 13.75 14.56
N VAL A 97 -12.36 14.44 13.81
CA VAL A 97 -13.65 14.96 14.32
C VAL A 97 -14.58 13.81 14.72
N LEU A 98 -14.63 12.73 13.92
CA LEU A 98 -15.48 11.58 14.22
C LEU A 98 -15.04 10.86 15.52
N LEU A 99 -13.73 10.78 15.77
CA LEU A 99 -13.16 10.25 17.01
C LEU A 99 -13.54 11.09 18.24
N TRP A 100 -13.53 12.42 18.10
CA TRP A 100 -13.97 13.32 19.18
C TRP A 100 -15.47 13.15 19.49
N ILE A 101 -16.31 13.07 18.46
CA ILE A 101 -17.75 12.83 18.63
C ILE A 101 -18.00 11.48 19.32
N ALA A 102 -17.32 10.42 18.88
CA ALA A 102 -17.42 9.11 19.51
C ALA A 102 -16.99 9.16 20.98
N GLY A 103 -15.88 9.83 21.29
CA GLY A 103 -15.41 10.01 22.67
C GLY A 103 -16.42 10.70 23.57
N ILE A 104 -17.05 11.78 23.10
CA ILE A 104 -18.09 12.51 23.86
C ILE A 104 -19.32 11.61 24.10
N PHE A 105 -19.74 10.86 23.07
CA PHE A 105 -20.90 9.97 23.17
C PHE A 105 -20.69 8.87 24.21
N PHE A 106 -19.55 8.17 24.17
CA PHE A 106 -19.22 7.15 25.16
C PHE A 106 -19.02 7.76 26.56
N GLY A 107 -18.43 8.95 26.66
CA GLY A 107 -18.28 9.67 27.93
C GLY A 107 -19.63 10.01 28.58
N ALA A 108 -20.59 10.52 27.81
CA ALA A 108 -21.92 10.87 28.31
C ALA A 108 -22.68 9.64 28.81
N ILE A 109 -22.61 8.52 28.08
CA ILE A 109 -23.21 7.24 28.48
C ILE A 109 -22.61 6.74 29.79
N PHE A 110 -21.27 6.79 29.91
CA PHE A 110 -20.58 6.35 31.12
C PHE A 110 -20.99 7.17 32.35
N ILE A 111 -21.10 8.50 32.21
CA ILE A 111 -21.56 9.39 33.28
C ILE A 111 -22.99 9.04 33.70
N LEU A 112 -23.89 8.79 32.73
CA LEU A 112 -25.29 8.48 33.00
C LEU A 112 -25.43 7.16 33.77
N LEU A 113 -24.66 6.14 33.40
CA LEU A 113 -24.60 4.86 34.11
C LEU A 113 -24.03 5.02 35.53
N ALA A 114 -22.99 5.84 35.71
CA ALA A 114 -22.42 6.10 37.03
C ALA A 114 -23.42 6.81 37.96
N VAL A 115 -24.17 7.79 37.46
CA VAL A 115 -25.24 8.46 38.22
C VAL A 115 -26.34 7.49 38.62
N LEU A 116 -26.81 6.64 37.70
CA LEU A 116 -27.81 5.62 38.00
C LEU A 116 -27.32 4.62 39.06
N TYR A 117 -26.05 4.21 38.97
CA TYR A 117 -25.43 3.32 39.94
C TYR A 117 -25.39 3.94 41.35
N ILE A 118 -24.91 5.18 41.47
CA ILE A 118 -24.85 5.89 42.76
C ILE A 118 -26.25 6.10 43.32
N TYR A 119 -27.21 6.51 42.49
CA TYR A 119 -28.60 6.71 42.92
C TYR A 119 -29.25 5.42 43.41
N GLY A 120 -29.03 4.30 42.70
CA GLY A 120 -29.50 2.98 43.12
C GLY A 120 -28.90 2.54 44.46
N HIS A 121 -27.59 2.77 44.66
CA HIS A 121 -26.91 2.44 45.90
C HIS A 121 -27.40 3.29 47.09
N MET A 122 -27.73 4.56 46.87
CA MET A 122 -28.27 5.46 47.89
C MET A 122 -29.71 5.09 48.30
N LYS A 123 -30.55 4.63 47.36
CA LYS A 123 -31.95 4.27 47.62
C LYS A 123 -32.11 2.87 48.24
N SER A 124 -31.14 1.99 48.05
CA SER A 124 -31.16 0.62 48.59
C SER A 124 -30.72 0.54 50.07
N LYS A 125 -30.38 1.67 50.70
CA LYS A 125 -29.94 1.78 52.09
C LYS A 125 -30.97 2.56 52.89
#